data_AF-A0A6L9J0I7-F1
#
_entry.id   AF-A0A6L9J0I7-F1
#
_cell.length_a   1.000
_cell.length_b   1.000
_cell.length_c   1.000
_cell.angle_alpha   90.00
_cell.angle_beta   90.00
_cell.angle_gamma   90.00
#
_symmetry.space_group_name_H-M   'P 1'
#
loop_
_entity.id
_entity.type
_entity.pdbx_description
1 polymer ?
#
loop_
_entity_poly.entity_id
_entity_poly.type
_entity_poly.pdbx_seq_one_letter_code
_entity_poly.pdbx_strand_id
1 'polypeptide(L)'
;MLKRLIVLMALVMVVITVLAPAPVPVQAVRPPVQANMVYVPDGYFRMGTTMPEYNEALRLCDQAGVSNCSQYFNDELPDRLVYTDAFYIDVYETTNAEYAQCVAAGVCRTPREFSAYSYPSYYGNPLYDNYPVVHVSWYDAQTYCQWRGARLLTEAEWEKAARWNPVNGDVTVWPWGDHIDSGSRLNLCDELCAFSGRYPVRDGYTDIAPVGSYPSGASPVGAYDMSGNVWEWVADFYDEGYYSYGSSTNPLGPYSAQEVVRRGGSFNNPAPFTRSANRAGDDPNTQEHRIGIRCGSSVSAVPYATLTIGGQALVNVIDDTLALRSSPGVGYYRLEDLPAGTVVTLLDGPRYADGYTWWQVRAPSGNIGWCVESADGVQTLMPIAR
;
A
#
# COMPACT_ATOMS: atom_id res chain seq x y z
N MET A 1 99.48 -16.31 12.64
CA MET A 1 99.12 -15.18 11.76
C MET A 1 97.60 -15.05 11.75
N LEU A 2 97.15 -13.82 11.98
CA LEU A 2 95.80 -13.29 12.25
C LEU A 2 94.65 -13.87 11.39
N LYS A 3 93.48 -14.18 12.00
CA LYS A 3 92.13 -14.16 11.38
C LYS A 3 91.05 -14.34 12.47
N ARG A 4 90.53 -13.23 13.00
CA ARG A 4 89.20 -12.62 12.75
C ARG A 4 88.03 -13.34 13.43
N LEU A 5 87.56 -12.69 14.50
CA LEU A 5 86.34 -12.94 15.27
C LEU A 5 85.11 -12.54 14.43
N ILE A 6 84.11 -13.41 14.30
CA ILE A 6 82.77 -13.06 13.79
C ILE A 6 81.76 -13.52 14.85
N VAL A 7 81.10 -12.56 15.49
CA VAL A 7 79.98 -12.78 16.42
C VAL A 7 78.70 -12.79 15.59
N LEU A 8 77.99 -13.92 15.58
CA LEU A 8 76.71 -14.07 14.89
C LEU A 8 75.58 -13.65 15.86
N MET A 9 74.92 -12.53 15.58
CA MET A 9 73.73 -12.06 16.28
C MET A 9 72.50 -12.81 15.74
N ALA A 10 71.79 -13.56 16.59
CA ALA A 10 70.53 -14.21 16.21
C ALA A 10 69.38 -13.19 16.30
N LEU A 11 68.74 -12.91 15.16
CA LEU A 11 67.57 -12.04 15.05
C LEU A 11 66.30 -12.90 15.16
N VAL A 12 65.54 -12.77 16.24
CA VAL A 12 64.22 -13.40 16.40
C VAL A 12 63.19 -12.47 15.77
N MET A 13 62.66 -12.83 14.59
CA MET A 13 61.49 -12.14 14.01
C MET A 13 60.22 -12.67 14.68
N VAL A 14 59.56 -11.81 15.46
CA VAL A 14 58.18 -12.03 15.92
C VAL A 14 57.25 -11.57 14.80
N VAL A 15 56.60 -12.52 14.12
CA VAL A 15 55.55 -12.22 13.14
C VAL A 15 54.26 -11.93 13.90
N ILE A 16 53.94 -10.65 14.09
CA ILE A 16 52.64 -10.22 14.59
C ILE A 16 51.68 -10.25 13.41
N THR A 17 50.88 -11.31 13.30
CA THR A 17 49.73 -11.34 12.39
C THR A 17 48.68 -10.38 12.92
N VAL A 18 48.63 -9.16 12.37
CA VAL A 18 47.52 -8.24 12.57
C VAL A 18 46.32 -8.82 11.84
N LEU A 19 45.41 -9.47 12.58
CA LEU A 19 44.10 -9.83 12.07
C LEU A 19 43.38 -8.52 11.72
N ALA A 20 43.21 -8.26 10.42
CA ALA A 20 42.34 -7.19 9.98
C ALA A 20 40.92 -7.45 10.54
N PRO A 21 40.26 -6.44 11.13
CA PRO A 21 38.88 -6.62 11.57
C PRO A 21 38.03 -7.03 10.36
N ALA A 22 37.15 -8.02 10.56
CA ALA A 22 36.17 -8.41 9.55
C ALA A 22 35.41 -7.15 9.08
N PRO A 23 35.11 -7.01 7.77
CA PRO A 23 34.31 -5.89 7.30
C PRO A 23 32.99 -5.88 8.06
N VAL A 24 32.74 -4.80 8.79
CA VAL A 24 31.43 -4.53 9.40
C VAL A 24 30.44 -4.46 8.23
N PRO A 25 29.31 -5.20 8.25
CA PRO A 25 28.27 -5.04 7.25
C PRO A 25 27.89 -3.56 7.23
N VAL A 26 28.13 -2.90 6.10
CA VAL A 26 27.61 -1.56 5.87
C VAL A 26 26.10 -1.71 5.96
N GLN A 27 25.48 -1.19 7.03
CA GLN A 27 24.03 -1.06 7.06
C GLN A 27 23.65 -0.25 5.83
N ALA A 28 23.04 -0.91 4.84
CA ALA A 28 22.49 -0.23 3.68
C ALA A 28 21.58 0.88 4.22
N VAL A 29 21.90 2.13 3.89
CA VAL A 29 21.11 3.29 4.28
C VAL A 29 19.73 3.08 3.65
N ARG A 30 18.72 2.81 4.46
CA ARG A 30 17.34 2.66 3.97
C ARG A 30 16.91 4.00 3.34
N PRO A 31 16.34 4.01 2.13
CA PRO A 31 15.75 5.23 1.61
C PRO A 31 14.64 5.72 2.55
N PRO A 32 14.45 7.05 2.71
CA PRO A 32 13.34 7.57 3.52
C PRO A 32 12.01 7.06 2.95
N VAL A 33 11.10 6.59 3.81
CA VAL A 33 9.80 6.01 3.42
C VAL A 33 9.02 6.93 2.48
N GLN A 34 9.10 8.25 2.67
CA GLN A 34 8.35 9.24 1.91
C GLN A 34 9.05 9.73 0.63
N ALA A 35 10.26 9.28 0.33
CA ALA A 35 10.89 9.61 -0.94
C ALA A 35 10.05 8.97 -2.07
N ASN A 36 9.52 9.79 -2.98
CA ASN A 36 8.70 9.37 -4.13
C ASN A 36 7.35 8.71 -3.77
N MET A 37 6.68 9.15 -2.71
CA MET A 37 5.26 8.83 -2.48
C MET A 37 4.35 10.05 -2.68
N VAL A 38 3.12 9.83 -3.12
CA VAL A 38 2.05 10.84 -3.16
C VAL A 38 1.08 10.66 -1.99
N TYR A 39 0.55 11.77 -1.48
CA TYR A 39 -0.42 11.79 -0.39
C TYR A 39 -1.82 11.56 -0.92
N VAL A 40 -2.56 10.64 -0.31
CA VAL A 40 -3.99 10.42 -0.54
C VAL A 40 -4.75 10.83 0.72
N PRO A 41 -5.55 11.92 0.66
CA PRO A 41 -6.36 12.36 1.78
C PRO A 41 -7.31 11.28 2.30
N ASP A 42 -7.64 11.33 3.59
CA ASP A 42 -8.71 10.52 4.15
C ASP A 42 -10.05 10.91 3.52
N GLY A 43 -11.06 10.06 3.69
CA GLY A 43 -12.41 10.36 3.25
C GLY A 43 -13.05 9.25 2.43
N TYR A 44 -14.30 9.51 2.06
CA TYR A 44 -15.14 8.58 1.34
C TYR A 44 -14.85 8.60 -0.17
N PHE A 45 -14.90 7.43 -0.79
CA PHE A 45 -14.96 7.26 -2.24
C PHE A 45 -15.92 6.12 -2.60
N ARG A 46 -16.38 6.08 -3.86
CA ARG A 46 -17.12 4.92 -4.37
C ARG A 46 -16.13 3.85 -4.83
N MET A 47 -16.15 2.71 -4.14
CA MET A 47 -15.38 1.51 -4.45
C MET A 47 -16.25 0.53 -5.24
N GLY A 48 -15.65 -0.15 -6.21
CA GLY A 48 -16.34 -1.12 -7.08
C GLY A 48 -17.00 -0.48 -8.29
N THR A 49 -17.81 -1.29 -8.95
CA THR A 49 -18.30 -1.00 -10.30
C THR A 49 -19.81 -0.75 -10.28
N THR A 50 -20.24 0.35 -10.89
CA THR A 50 -21.67 0.63 -11.09
C THR A 50 -22.23 -0.22 -12.24
N MET A 51 -23.55 -0.47 -12.30
CA MET A 51 -24.10 -1.27 -13.40
C MET A 51 -23.81 -0.72 -14.82
N PRO A 52 -23.79 0.62 -15.07
CA PRO A 52 -23.33 1.15 -16.34
C PRO A 52 -21.88 0.78 -16.68
N GLU A 53 -20.95 0.90 -15.72
CA GLU A 53 -19.54 0.53 -15.89
C GLU A 53 -19.39 -0.98 -16.12
N TYR A 54 -20.16 -1.80 -15.40
CA TYR A 54 -20.19 -3.25 -15.55
C TYR A 54 -20.61 -3.66 -16.97
N ASN A 55 -21.68 -3.08 -17.49
CA ASN A 55 -22.16 -3.36 -18.85
C ASN A 55 -21.14 -2.94 -19.91
N GLU A 56 -20.44 -1.83 -19.69
CA GLU A 56 -19.36 -1.38 -20.59
C GLU A 56 -18.14 -2.32 -20.53
N ALA A 57 -17.78 -2.82 -19.34
CA ALA A 57 -16.74 -3.83 -19.17
C ALA A 57 -17.06 -5.12 -19.94
N LEU A 58 -18.30 -5.60 -19.85
CA LEU A 58 -18.77 -6.75 -20.64
C LEU A 58 -18.66 -6.48 -22.14
N ARG A 59 -19.10 -5.32 -22.61
CA ARG A 59 -19.03 -4.94 -24.02
C ARG A 59 -17.58 -4.94 -24.54
N LEU A 60 -16.66 -4.35 -23.79
CA LEU A 60 -15.24 -4.32 -24.15
C LEU A 60 -14.60 -5.71 -24.10
N CYS A 61 -15.01 -6.56 -23.16
CA CYS A 61 -14.53 -7.93 -23.02
C CYS A 61 -15.00 -8.82 -24.19
N ASP A 62 -16.25 -8.69 -24.59
CA ASP A 62 -16.79 -9.37 -25.77
C ASP A 62 -16.05 -8.91 -27.05
N GLN A 63 -15.75 -7.61 -27.17
CA GLN A 63 -14.96 -7.06 -28.28
C GLN A 63 -13.51 -7.58 -28.30
N ALA A 64 -12.93 -7.83 -27.13
CA ALA A 64 -11.63 -8.49 -27.01
C ALA A 64 -11.70 -10.00 -27.33
N GLY A 65 -12.87 -10.55 -27.63
CA GLY A 65 -13.05 -11.98 -27.92
C GLY A 65 -12.84 -12.89 -26.71
N VAL A 66 -12.96 -12.34 -25.50
CA VAL A 66 -12.85 -13.10 -24.25
C VAL A 66 -14.18 -13.79 -23.98
N SER A 67 -14.14 -15.07 -23.61
CA SER A 67 -15.34 -15.83 -23.25
C SER A 67 -15.66 -15.69 -21.77
N ASN A 68 -16.95 -15.85 -21.41
CA ASN A 68 -17.45 -15.81 -20.03
C ASN A 68 -17.13 -14.50 -19.28
N CYS A 69 -17.25 -13.36 -19.96
CA CYS A 69 -16.87 -12.04 -19.43
C CYS A 69 -17.42 -11.70 -18.03
N SER A 70 -18.66 -12.10 -17.72
CA SER A 70 -19.28 -11.82 -16.42
C SER A 70 -18.51 -12.40 -15.23
N GLN A 71 -17.84 -13.55 -15.39
CA GLN A 71 -17.11 -14.18 -14.29
C GLN A 71 -15.93 -13.33 -13.80
N TYR A 72 -15.42 -12.42 -14.64
CA TYR A 72 -14.26 -11.59 -14.33
C TYR A 72 -14.61 -10.23 -13.71
N PHE A 73 -15.90 -9.87 -13.70
CA PHE A 73 -16.36 -8.54 -13.28
C PHE A 73 -17.50 -8.60 -12.25
N ASN A 74 -18.05 -9.80 -11.95
CA ASN A 74 -19.13 -9.98 -10.98
C ASN A 74 -18.70 -9.65 -9.54
N ASP A 75 -17.44 -9.92 -9.23
CA ASP A 75 -16.77 -9.68 -7.95
C ASP A 75 -16.46 -8.20 -7.70
N GLU A 76 -16.64 -7.33 -8.70
CA GLU A 76 -16.54 -5.87 -8.58
C GLU A 76 -17.84 -5.21 -8.09
N LEU A 77 -18.92 -6.00 -7.97
CA LEU A 77 -20.24 -5.55 -7.54
C LEU A 77 -20.50 -5.91 -6.06
N PRO A 78 -21.36 -5.15 -5.36
CA PRO A 78 -21.93 -3.86 -5.77
C PRO A 78 -20.91 -2.72 -5.62
N ASP A 79 -21.16 -1.59 -6.29
CA ASP A 79 -20.50 -0.35 -5.91
C ASP A 79 -20.94 0.09 -4.51
N ARG A 80 -20.00 0.61 -3.73
CA ARG A 80 -20.24 0.94 -2.32
C ARG A 80 -19.43 2.15 -1.86
N LEU A 81 -19.97 2.89 -0.90
CA LEU A 81 -19.26 4.01 -0.29
C LEU A 81 -18.30 3.48 0.79
N VAL A 82 -17.00 3.76 0.63
CA VAL A 82 -15.93 3.31 1.52
C VAL A 82 -15.13 4.49 2.02
N TYR A 83 -14.89 4.55 3.33
CA TYR A 83 -13.96 5.46 3.97
C TYR A 83 -12.59 4.80 4.10
N THR A 84 -11.54 5.56 3.79
CA THR A 84 -10.16 5.22 4.14
C THR A 84 -9.53 6.38 4.90
N ASP A 85 -8.67 6.06 5.88
CA ASP A 85 -7.75 7.01 6.49
C ASP A 85 -6.79 7.59 5.43
N ALA A 86 -6.09 8.67 5.78
CA ALA A 86 -5.08 9.23 4.90
C ALA A 86 -3.86 8.31 4.85
N PHE A 87 -3.31 8.14 3.65
CA PHE A 87 -2.13 7.31 3.42
C PHE A 87 -1.22 7.94 2.36
N TYR A 88 -0.04 7.36 2.21
CA TYR A 88 0.87 7.62 1.11
C TYR A 88 0.95 6.38 0.22
N ILE A 89 1.11 6.59 -1.08
CA ILE A 89 1.34 5.54 -2.07
C ILE A 89 2.56 5.90 -2.91
N ASP A 90 3.41 4.91 -3.23
CA ASP A 90 4.53 5.12 -4.16
C ASP A 90 4.02 5.70 -5.50
N VAL A 91 4.74 6.69 -6.03
CA VAL A 91 4.43 7.32 -7.33
C VAL A 91 4.43 6.28 -8.45
N TYR A 92 5.35 5.30 -8.38
CA TYR A 92 5.61 4.27 -9.40
C TYR A 92 5.57 2.86 -8.78
N GLU A 93 5.47 1.82 -9.60
CA GLU A 93 5.79 0.47 -9.19
C GLU A 93 7.23 0.38 -8.69
N THR A 94 7.50 -0.56 -7.79
CA THR A 94 8.84 -0.88 -7.33
C THR A 94 9.69 -1.36 -8.50
N THR A 95 10.80 -0.68 -8.73
CA THR A 95 11.71 -1.00 -9.82
C THR A 95 12.67 -2.16 -9.48
N ASN A 96 13.26 -2.76 -10.51
CA ASN A 96 14.30 -3.77 -10.36
C ASN A 96 15.48 -3.26 -9.51
N ALA A 97 15.92 -2.02 -9.73
CA ALA A 97 17.02 -1.42 -8.98
C ALA A 97 16.70 -1.20 -7.50
N GLU A 98 15.48 -0.79 -7.17
CA GLU A 98 15.04 -0.62 -5.78
C GLU A 98 14.93 -1.98 -5.07
N TYR A 99 14.29 -2.97 -5.70
CA TYR A 99 14.18 -4.32 -5.14
C TYR A 99 15.55 -4.97 -4.92
N ALA A 100 16.51 -4.75 -5.85
CA ALA A 100 17.88 -5.23 -5.72
C ALA A 100 18.61 -4.72 -4.46
N GLN A 101 18.24 -3.56 -3.91
CA GLN A 101 18.80 -3.07 -2.64
C GLN A 101 18.37 -3.96 -1.47
N CYS A 102 17.12 -4.43 -1.45
CA CYS A 102 16.62 -5.34 -0.42
C CYS A 102 17.28 -6.73 -0.50
N VAL A 103 17.52 -7.20 -1.74
CA VAL A 103 18.24 -8.45 -1.99
C VAL A 103 19.70 -8.33 -1.54
N ALA A 104 20.38 -7.23 -1.89
CA ALA A 104 21.76 -6.97 -1.47
C ALA A 104 21.88 -6.83 0.06
N ALA A 105 20.84 -6.36 0.75
CA ALA A 105 20.76 -6.30 2.19
C ALA A 105 20.52 -7.68 2.85
N GLY A 106 20.30 -8.75 2.06
CA GLY A 106 20.04 -10.10 2.55
C GLY A 106 18.66 -10.29 3.17
N VAL A 107 17.71 -9.40 2.89
CA VAL A 107 16.34 -9.44 3.45
C VAL A 107 15.35 -10.01 2.45
N CYS A 108 15.40 -9.57 1.19
CA CYS A 108 14.56 -10.09 0.13
C CYS A 108 15.24 -11.26 -0.60
N ARG A 109 14.42 -12.20 -1.10
CA ARG A 109 14.88 -13.22 -2.04
C ARG A 109 15.00 -12.60 -3.44
N THR A 110 15.92 -13.11 -4.26
CA THR A 110 15.93 -12.78 -5.69
C THR A 110 14.61 -13.22 -6.34
N PRO A 111 14.13 -12.53 -7.38
CA PRO A 111 13.00 -13.00 -8.18
C PRO A 111 13.20 -14.43 -8.67
N ARG A 112 12.09 -15.16 -8.84
CA ARG A 112 12.11 -16.57 -9.29
C ARG A 112 12.82 -16.75 -10.63
N GLU A 113 12.59 -15.82 -11.54
CA GLU A 113 13.19 -15.79 -12.87
C GLU A 113 13.82 -14.42 -13.12
N PHE A 114 14.89 -14.41 -13.91
CA PHE A 114 15.65 -13.20 -14.23
C PHE A 114 15.29 -12.63 -15.60
N SER A 115 14.34 -13.25 -16.30
CA SER A 115 13.75 -12.79 -17.55
C SER A 115 12.37 -12.17 -17.31
N ALA A 116 11.93 -11.31 -18.22
CA ALA A 116 10.50 -11.03 -18.44
C ALA A 116 10.01 -11.84 -19.67
N TYR A 117 8.83 -11.52 -20.21
CA TYR A 117 8.25 -12.30 -21.32
C TYR A 117 9.12 -12.28 -22.59
N SER A 118 9.51 -11.09 -23.04
CA SER A 118 10.35 -10.85 -24.23
C SER A 118 11.78 -10.43 -23.88
N TYR A 119 12.08 -10.16 -22.61
CA TYR A 119 13.39 -9.72 -22.15
C TYR A 119 14.15 -10.85 -21.44
N PRO A 120 15.08 -11.58 -22.10
CA PRO A 120 15.73 -12.76 -21.53
C PRO A 120 16.74 -12.45 -20.40
N SER A 121 17.14 -11.18 -20.25
CA SER A 121 18.07 -10.72 -19.21
C SER A 121 17.51 -9.42 -18.64
N TYR A 122 16.51 -9.56 -17.76
CA TYR A 122 15.72 -8.48 -17.19
C TYR A 122 16.23 -8.07 -15.80
N TYR A 123 16.05 -8.92 -14.78
CA TYR A 123 16.49 -8.61 -13.42
C TYR A 123 18.02 -8.69 -13.31
N GLY A 124 18.63 -7.64 -12.74
CA GLY A 124 20.09 -7.51 -12.64
C GLY A 124 20.78 -7.00 -13.90
N ASN A 125 20.03 -6.64 -14.95
CA ASN A 125 20.57 -5.96 -16.12
C ASN A 125 20.29 -4.45 -16.02
N PRO A 126 21.33 -3.59 -16.05
CA PRO A 126 21.17 -2.14 -15.93
C PRO A 126 20.23 -1.48 -16.94
N LEU A 127 19.99 -2.11 -18.09
CA LEU A 127 19.02 -1.60 -19.09
C LEU A 127 17.58 -1.62 -18.57
N TYR A 128 17.28 -2.45 -17.58
CA TYR A 128 15.94 -2.63 -17.02
C TYR A 128 15.86 -2.20 -15.55
N ASP A 129 16.84 -1.44 -15.05
CA ASP A 129 16.89 -0.99 -13.65
C ASP A 129 15.65 -0.18 -13.25
N ASN A 130 15.10 0.62 -14.17
CA ASN A 130 13.90 1.44 -13.97
C ASN A 130 12.60 0.76 -14.41
N TYR A 131 12.60 -0.55 -14.64
CA TYR A 131 11.39 -1.30 -14.95
C TYR A 131 10.85 -1.98 -13.68
N PRO A 132 9.54 -2.23 -13.58
CA PRO A 132 8.94 -2.92 -12.43
C PRO A 132 9.59 -4.27 -12.14
N VAL A 133 9.86 -4.56 -10.88
CA VAL A 133 10.23 -5.93 -10.49
C VAL A 133 9.03 -6.87 -10.67
N VAL A 134 9.28 -8.05 -11.25
CA VAL A 134 8.27 -9.11 -11.46
C VAL A 134 8.83 -10.46 -10.98
N HIS A 135 8.06 -11.55 -11.10
CA HIS A 135 8.42 -12.87 -10.55
C HIS A 135 8.64 -12.87 -9.03
N VAL A 136 7.85 -12.05 -8.33
CA VAL A 136 7.85 -11.91 -6.87
C VAL A 136 6.50 -12.35 -6.30
N SER A 137 6.55 -13.11 -5.21
CA SER A 137 5.33 -13.57 -4.52
C SER A 137 4.72 -12.47 -3.68
N TRP A 138 3.48 -12.66 -3.21
CA TRP A 138 2.85 -11.76 -2.25
C TRP A 138 3.69 -11.62 -0.97
N TYR A 139 4.33 -12.72 -0.52
CA TYR A 139 5.23 -12.70 0.63
C TYR A 139 6.52 -11.91 0.37
N ASP A 140 7.07 -11.97 -0.85
CA ASP A 140 8.24 -11.16 -1.22
C ASP A 140 7.86 -9.68 -1.28
N ALA A 141 6.68 -9.35 -1.83
CA ALA A 141 6.13 -8.01 -1.88
C ALA A 141 5.96 -7.41 -0.49
N GLN A 142 5.35 -8.17 0.43
CA GLN A 142 5.19 -7.77 1.83
C GLN A 142 6.55 -7.57 2.51
N THR A 143 7.49 -8.50 2.33
CA THR A 143 8.84 -8.42 2.91
C THR A 143 9.58 -7.17 2.42
N TYR A 144 9.52 -6.89 1.12
CA TYR A 144 10.14 -5.71 0.52
C TYR A 144 9.55 -4.42 1.08
N CYS A 145 8.22 -4.27 1.07
CA CYS A 145 7.57 -3.07 1.57
C CYS A 145 7.90 -2.84 3.05
N GLN A 146 7.88 -3.88 3.89
CA GLN A 146 8.26 -3.77 5.30
C GLN A 146 9.73 -3.38 5.49
N TRP A 147 10.64 -3.96 4.71
CA TRP A 147 12.07 -3.66 4.79
C TRP A 147 12.37 -2.18 4.50
N ARG A 148 11.72 -1.60 3.49
CA ARG A 148 11.84 -0.16 3.17
C ARG A 148 11.05 0.75 4.10
N GLY A 149 10.42 0.22 5.15
CA GLY A 149 9.65 0.99 6.14
C GLY A 149 8.23 1.38 5.69
N ALA A 150 7.70 0.69 4.69
CA ALA A 150 6.37 0.84 4.12
C ALA A 150 5.52 -0.42 4.38
N ARG A 151 4.40 -0.56 3.69
CA ARG A 151 3.52 -1.76 3.69
C ARG A 151 2.88 -1.95 2.31
N LEU A 152 2.26 -3.10 2.09
CA LEU A 152 1.28 -3.21 1.01
C LEU A 152 0.07 -2.33 1.33
N LEU A 153 -0.54 -1.77 0.30
CA LEU A 153 -1.81 -1.05 0.38
C LEU A 153 -2.95 -2.03 0.64
N THR A 154 -4.05 -1.57 1.21
CA THR A 154 -5.29 -2.34 1.11
C THR A 154 -5.87 -2.23 -0.31
N GLU A 155 -6.75 -3.16 -0.70
CA GLU A 155 -7.48 -3.11 -1.96
C GLU A 155 -8.25 -1.79 -2.11
N ALA A 156 -8.85 -1.31 -1.03
CA ALA A 156 -9.59 -0.04 -1.02
C ALA A 156 -8.68 1.18 -1.16
N GLU A 157 -7.52 1.18 -0.48
CA GLU A 157 -6.53 2.26 -0.63
C GLU A 157 -6.00 2.30 -2.08
N TRP A 158 -5.70 1.15 -2.66
CA TRP A 158 -5.23 1.05 -4.04
C TRP A 158 -6.28 1.60 -5.01
N GLU A 159 -7.55 1.17 -4.88
CA GLU A 159 -8.62 1.65 -5.78
C GLU A 159 -8.84 3.16 -5.63
N LYS A 160 -8.88 3.68 -4.39
CA LYS A 160 -9.01 5.12 -4.15
C LYS A 160 -7.88 5.89 -4.81
N ALA A 161 -6.63 5.46 -4.64
CA ALA A 161 -5.48 6.09 -5.27
C ALA A 161 -5.52 6.02 -6.80
N ALA A 162 -6.12 4.98 -7.37
CA ALA A 162 -6.22 4.80 -8.82
C ALA A 162 -7.27 5.72 -9.47
N ARG A 163 -8.40 5.99 -8.81
CA ARG A 163 -9.56 6.60 -9.49
C ARG A 163 -10.24 7.78 -8.80
N TRP A 164 -10.02 7.99 -7.50
CA TRP A 164 -10.71 9.06 -6.78
C TRP A 164 -9.99 10.39 -6.94
N ASN A 165 -10.75 11.43 -7.26
CA ASN A 165 -10.22 12.79 -7.42
C ASN A 165 -10.44 13.62 -6.15
N PRO A 166 -9.37 14.02 -5.43
CA PRO A 166 -9.48 14.77 -4.18
C PRO A 166 -10.04 16.19 -4.34
N VAL A 167 -10.11 16.73 -5.56
CA VAL A 167 -10.57 18.11 -5.82
C VAL A 167 -12.09 18.19 -5.90
N ASN A 168 -12.74 17.22 -6.55
CA ASN A 168 -14.19 17.23 -6.78
C ASN A 168 -14.92 16.03 -6.15
N GLY A 169 -14.19 15.01 -5.67
CA GLY A 169 -14.74 13.81 -5.06
C GLY A 169 -15.23 12.75 -6.05
N ASP A 170 -15.03 12.97 -7.36
CA ASP A 170 -15.50 12.04 -8.39
C ASP A 170 -14.59 10.81 -8.48
N VAL A 171 -15.16 9.72 -9.01
CA VAL A 171 -14.42 8.51 -9.39
C VAL A 171 -14.61 8.26 -10.89
N THR A 172 -13.57 7.77 -11.56
CA THR A 172 -13.58 7.47 -13.00
C THR A 172 -13.29 5.99 -13.26
N VAL A 173 -13.59 5.50 -14.47
CA VAL A 173 -13.36 4.07 -14.83
C VAL A 173 -11.88 3.71 -14.92
N TRP A 174 -11.09 4.58 -15.56
CA TRP A 174 -9.64 4.56 -15.60
C TRP A 174 -9.08 5.79 -14.86
N PRO A 175 -7.78 5.82 -14.51
CA PRO A 175 -7.20 6.95 -13.78
C PRO A 175 -7.41 8.32 -14.43
N TRP A 176 -7.55 8.36 -15.76
CA TRP A 176 -7.70 9.58 -16.55
C TRP A 176 -9.15 9.89 -16.99
N GLY A 177 -10.13 9.04 -16.69
CA GLY A 177 -11.51 9.24 -17.13
C GLY A 177 -12.25 7.95 -17.49
N ASP A 178 -13.42 8.11 -18.10
CA ASP A 178 -14.39 7.01 -18.31
C ASP A 178 -14.25 6.32 -19.67
N HIS A 179 -13.24 6.70 -20.44
CA HIS A 179 -12.97 6.13 -21.75
C HIS A 179 -11.55 5.59 -21.82
N ILE A 180 -11.43 4.40 -22.38
CA ILE A 180 -10.16 3.77 -22.68
C ILE A 180 -9.33 4.69 -23.60
N ASP A 181 -8.03 4.70 -23.34
CA ASP A 181 -7.08 5.55 -24.03
C ASP A 181 -6.72 5.03 -25.43
N SER A 182 -6.24 5.94 -26.28
CA SER A 182 -5.82 5.67 -27.66
C SER A 182 -4.33 5.27 -27.81
N GLY A 183 -3.65 4.85 -26.74
CA GLY A 183 -2.27 4.34 -26.76
C GLY A 183 -1.20 5.29 -26.19
N SER A 184 -1.58 6.26 -25.35
CA SER A 184 -0.68 7.25 -24.73
C SER A 184 -0.75 7.33 -23.20
N ARG A 185 -1.58 6.52 -22.53
CA ARG A 185 -1.83 6.60 -21.09
C ARG A 185 -1.63 5.30 -20.31
N LEU A 186 -1.43 4.17 -20.99
CA LEU A 186 -1.13 2.90 -20.34
C LEU A 186 -0.37 1.96 -21.27
N ASN A 187 0.26 0.95 -20.67
CA ASN A 187 0.80 -0.23 -21.34
C ASN A 187 -0.19 -1.39 -21.18
N LEU A 188 -0.73 -1.94 -22.26
CA LEU A 188 -1.73 -3.02 -22.22
C LEU A 188 -1.49 -4.02 -23.36
N CYS A 189 -2.34 -5.04 -23.50
CA CYS A 189 -2.26 -5.91 -24.68
C CYS A 189 -2.70 -5.17 -25.95
N ASP A 190 -1.77 -4.46 -26.58
CA ASP A 190 -1.94 -3.64 -27.76
C ASP A 190 -1.96 -4.46 -29.07
N GLU A 191 -1.86 -3.82 -30.24
CA GLU A 191 -1.91 -4.54 -31.53
C GLU A 191 -0.69 -5.44 -31.80
N LEU A 192 0.43 -5.21 -31.12
CA LEU A 192 1.68 -5.98 -31.23
C LEU A 192 1.79 -7.07 -30.16
N CYS A 193 0.93 -7.04 -29.14
CA CYS A 193 0.84 -8.02 -28.08
C CYS A 193 0.77 -9.47 -28.59
N ALA A 194 1.54 -10.37 -27.97
CA ALA A 194 1.56 -11.79 -28.33
C ALA A 194 0.30 -12.57 -27.86
N PHE A 195 -0.55 -11.95 -27.05
CA PHE A 195 -1.71 -12.57 -26.41
C PHE A 195 -3.04 -12.23 -27.12
N SER A 196 -4.12 -12.91 -26.74
CA SER A 196 -5.47 -12.65 -27.24
C SER A 196 -6.08 -11.39 -26.63
N GLY A 197 -7.05 -10.79 -27.33
CA GLY A 197 -7.75 -9.59 -26.84
C GLY A 197 -6.99 -8.28 -27.03
N ARG A 198 -6.22 -8.23 -28.13
CA ARG A 198 -5.48 -7.04 -28.58
C ARG A 198 -6.39 -5.84 -28.73
N TYR A 199 -5.93 -4.70 -28.24
CA TYR A 199 -6.57 -3.40 -28.46
C TYR A 199 -5.87 -2.68 -29.63
N PRO A 200 -6.60 -2.04 -30.56
CA PRO A 200 -6.03 -1.47 -31.79
C PRO A 200 -5.33 -0.13 -31.54
N VAL A 201 -4.30 -0.15 -30.69
CA VAL A 201 -3.43 0.98 -30.34
C VAL A 201 -1.98 0.51 -30.36
N ARG A 202 -1.05 1.46 -30.29
CA ARG A 202 0.37 1.20 -30.05
C ARG A 202 0.82 2.06 -28.88
N ASP A 203 1.13 1.41 -27.77
CA ASP A 203 1.55 2.10 -26.54
C ASP A 203 3.08 2.28 -26.42
N GLY A 204 3.83 1.68 -27.35
CA GLY A 204 5.28 1.81 -27.45
C GLY A 204 6.08 0.64 -26.88
N TYR A 205 5.44 -0.33 -26.23
CA TYR A 205 6.12 -1.46 -25.60
C TYR A 205 5.42 -2.79 -25.92
N THR A 206 6.18 -3.81 -26.29
CA THR A 206 5.64 -5.15 -26.57
C THR A 206 5.58 -6.06 -25.33
N ASP A 207 6.00 -5.52 -24.20
CA ASP A 207 6.19 -6.18 -22.91
C ASP A 207 6.11 -5.09 -21.82
N ILE A 208 6.62 -5.33 -20.61
CA ILE A 208 6.71 -4.33 -19.54
C ILE A 208 7.40 -3.05 -20.03
N ALA A 209 6.88 -1.90 -19.60
CA ALA A 209 7.42 -0.56 -19.84
C ALA A 209 8.20 -0.06 -18.61
N PRO A 210 9.20 0.83 -18.78
CA PRO A 210 9.80 1.53 -17.64
C PRO A 210 8.72 2.29 -16.87
N VAL A 211 8.86 2.37 -15.55
CA VAL A 211 7.91 3.11 -14.73
C VAL A 211 7.87 4.59 -15.13
N GLY A 212 6.68 5.19 -15.06
CA GLY A 212 6.47 6.58 -15.40
C GLY A 212 6.46 6.90 -16.89
N SER A 213 6.38 5.88 -17.75
CA SER A 213 6.33 6.06 -19.22
C SER A 213 5.09 6.81 -19.70
N TYR A 214 4.00 6.80 -18.92
CA TYR A 214 2.70 7.35 -19.30
C TYR A 214 2.25 8.49 -18.37
N PRO A 215 2.86 9.69 -18.44
CA PRO A 215 2.48 10.81 -17.56
C PRO A 215 1.04 11.29 -17.74
N SER A 216 0.47 11.18 -18.94
CA SER A 216 -0.95 11.46 -19.20
C SER A 216 -1.90 10.41 -18.63
N GLY A 217 -1.38 9.28 -18.15
CA GLY A 217 -2.13 8.22 -17.49
C GLY A 217 -2.10 8.27 -15.96
N ALA A 218 -1.40 9.25 -15.38
CA ALA A 218 -1.34 9.40 -13.93
C ALA A 218 -2.75 9.58 -13.33
N SER A 219 -2.96 8.96 -12.17
CA SER A 219 -4.20 9.08 -11.41
C SER A 219 -4.41 10.50 -10.87
N PRO A 220 -5.62 10.85 -10.42
CA PRO A 220 -5.90 12.19 -9.91
C PRO A 220 -5.03 12.61 -8.70
N VAL A 221 -4.49 11.65 -7.96
CA VAL A 221 -3.56 11.89 -6.83
C VAL A 221 -2.09 11.91 -7.27
N GLY A 222 -1.81 11.62 -8.54
CA GLY A 222 -0.47 11.65 -9.13
C GLY A 222 0.31 10.34 -9.06
N ALA A 223 -0.37 9.20 -8.84
CA ALA A 223 0.25 7.87 -8.96
C ALA A 223 0.20 7.41 -10.42
N TYR A 224 1.32 6.91 -10.93
CA TYR A 224 1.48 6.52 -12.33
C TYR A 224 1.25 5.04 -12.51
N ASP A 225 0.91 4.64 -13.74
CA ASP A 225 0.84 3.24 -14.15
C ASP A 225 -0.13 2.39 -13.29
N MET A 226 -1.11 3.04 -12.64
CA MET A 226 -2.19 2.38 -11.88
C MET A 226 -3.13 1.55 -12.79
N SER A 227 -2.92 1.57 -14.10
CA SER A 227 -3.68 0.84 -15.10
C SER A 227 -2.71 0.28 -16.13
N GLY A 228 -2.69 -1.04 -16.27
CA GLY A 228 -1.76 -1.74 -17.16
C GLY A 228 -0.36 -1.95 -16.57
N ASN A 229 0.63 -2.11 -17.45
CA ASN A 229 2.02 -2.43 -17.15
C ASN A 229 2.21 -3.76 -16.38
N VAL A 230 2.04 -3.77 -15.06
CA VAL A 230 2.04 -4.99 -14.24
C VAL A 230 0.91 -4.97 -13.23
N TRP A 231 0.36 -6.14 -12.94
CA TRP A 231 -0.52 -6.33 -11.78
C TRP A 231 0.23 -6.00 -10.50
N GLU A 232 -0.45 -5.46 -9.51
CA GLU A 232 0.16 -5.10 -8.23
C GLU A 232 -0.48 -5.91 -7.10
N TRP A 233 0.34 -6.60 -6.31
CA TRP A 233 -0.12 -7.24 -5.07
C TRP A 233 -0.63 -6.18 -4.07
N VAL A 234 -1.77 -6.45 -3.43
CA VAL A 234 -2.27 -5.67 -2.28
C VAL A 234 -2.39 -6.56 -1.04
N ALA A 235 -2.62 -5.97 0.13
CA ALA A 235 -2.56 -6.67 1.42
C ALA A 235 -3.71 -7.69 1.63
N ASP A 236 -4.84 -7.48 0.96
CA ASP A 236 -6.09 -8.17 1.23
C ASP A 236 -6.08 -9.62 0.74
N PHE A 237 -6.68 -10.49 1.53
CA PHE A 237 -7.12 -11.80 1.06
C PHE A 237 -8.29 -11.63 0.08
N TYR A 238 -8.36 -12.50 -0.93
CA TYR A 238 -9.40 -12.42 -1.96
C TYR A 238 -10.65 -13.20 -1.56
N ASP A 239 -11.81 -12.54 -1.70
CA ASP A 239 -13.14 -13.14 -1.63
C ASP A 239 -14.03 -12.42 -2.67
N GLU A 240 -14.62 -13.20 -3.57
CA GLU A 240 -15.51 -12.73 -4.63
C GLU A 240 -16.75 -11.99 -4.08
N GLY A 241 -17.22 -12.37 -2.87
CA GLY A 241 -18.41 -11.80 -2.23
C GLY A 241 -18.13 -10.63 -1.30
N TYR A 242 -16.86 -10.27 -1.05
CA TYR A 242 -16.48 -9.34 0.01
C TYR A 242 -17.18 -7.97 -0.09
N TYR A 243 -17.40 -7.46 -1.30
CA TYR A 243 -18.02 -6.15 -1.49
C TYR A 243 -19.46 -6.09 -0.95
N SER A 244 -20.16 -7.23 -0.84
CA SER A 244 -21.53 -7.29 -0.32
C SER A 244 -21.63 -7.20 1.21
N TYR A 245 -20.57 -7.55 1.95
CA TYR A 245 -20.63 -7.69 3.41
C TYR A 245 -19.47 -7.05 4.18
N GLY A 246 -18.37 -6.71 3.51
CA GLY A 246 -17.15 -6.16 4.12
C GLY A 246 -17.38 -4.83 4.82
N SER A 247 -16.43 -4.39 5.65
CA SER A 247 -16.50 -3.08 6.32
C SER A 247 -16.54 -1.93 5.30
N SER A 248 -17.28 -0.86 5.58
CA SER A 248 -17.19 0.39 4.81
C SER A 248 -16.13 1.35 5.33
N THR A 249 -15.46 1.04 6.45
CA THR A 249 -14.46 1.89 7.09
C THR A 249 -13.16 1.13 7.17
N ASN A 250 -12.12 1.62 6.48
CA ASN A 250 -10.80 1.00 6.40
C ASN A 250 -10.86 -0.53 6.18
N PRO A 251 -11.55 -1.02 5.12
CA PRO A 251 -11.63 -2.45 4.87
C PRO A 251 -10.24 -3.06 4.67
N LEU A 252 -10.05 -4.25 5.24
CA LEU A 252 -8.80 -5.01 5.23
C LEU A 252 -8.96 -6.37 4.54
N GLY A 253 -10.07 -6.57 3.81
CA GLY A 253 -10.47 -7.86 3.27
C GLY A 253 -11.02 -8.81 4.35
N PRO A 254 -11.26 -10.08 4.00
CA PRO A 254 -11.57 -11.14 4.97
C PRO A 254 -10.31 -11.52 5.77
N TYR A 255 -10.51 -12.10 6.96
CA TYR A 255 -9.39 -12.48 7.84
C TYR A 255 -8.46 -13.55 7.25
N SER A 256 -8.95 -14.38 6.33
CA SER A 256 -8.17 -15.41 5.65
C SER A 256 -8.88 -15.88 4.38
N ALA A 257 -8.12 -16.19 3.34
CA ALA A 257 -8.60 -16.90 2.16
C ALA A 257 -7.47 -17.76 1.55
N GLN A 258 -7.80 -18.55 0.52
CA GLN A 258 -6.79 -19.30 -0.26
C GLN A 258 -5.99 -18.39 -1.19
N GLU A 259 -6.59 -17.29 -1.61
CA GLU A 259 -6.04 -16.36 -2.58
C GLU A 259 -5.84 -14.97 -1.95
N VAL A 260 -4.99 -14.16 -2.60
CA VAL A 260 -4.76 -12.74 -2.27
C VAL A 260 -5.07 -11.88 -3.49
N VAL A 261 -5.44 -10.63 -3.23
CA VAL A 261 -5.87 -9.70 -4.28
C VAL A 261 -4.67 -9.16 -5.06
N ARG A 262 -4.86 -9.03 -6.38
CA ARG A 262 -4.02 -8.21 -7.27
C ARG A 262 -4.86 -7.20 -8.05
N ARG A 263 -4.30 -6.03 -8.35
CA ARG A 263 -5.00 -4.88 -8.96
C ARG A 263 -4.26 -4.30 -10.18
N GLY A 264 -4.97 -3.58 -11.04
CA GLY A 264 -4.41 -2.72 -12.11
C GLY A 264 -4.37 -3.29 -13.53
N GLY A 265 -4.37 -4.62 -13.71
CA GLY A 265 -4.09 -5.20 -15.03
C GLY A 265 -2.60 -5.19 -15.36
N SER A 266 -2.23 -5.69 -16.53
CA SER A 266 -0.83 -5.72 -16.99
C SER A 266 -0.72 -5.54 -18.50
N PHE A 267 0.50 -5.45 -19.02
CA PHE A 267 0.82 -5.32 -20.44
C PHE A 267 0.24 -6.45 -21.32
N ASN A 268 -0.16 -7.59 -20.74
CA ASN A 268 -0.76 -8.69 -21.49
C ASN A 268 -2.27 -8.83 -21.30
N ASN A 269 -2.91 -7.85 -20.65
CA ASN A 269 -4.34 -7.85 -20.44
C ASN A 269 -5.09 -7.02 -21.49
N PRO A 270 -6.26 -7.48 -21.94
CA PRO A 270 -7.17 -6.65 -22.73
C PRO A 270 -7.67 -5.43 -21.94
N ALA A 271 -8.07 -4.38 -22.66
CA ALA A 271 -8.55 -3.12 -22.09
C ALA A 271 -9.50 -3.21 -20.86
N PRO A 272 -10.58 -4.03 -20.83
CA PRO A 272 -11.51 -4.04 -19.69
C PRO A 272 -10.91 -4.55 -18.37
N PHE A 273 -9.78 -5.26 -18.41
CA PHE A 273 -9.06 -5.74 -17.23
C PHE A 273 -8.06 -4.72 -16.67
N THR A 274 -7.94 -3.56 -17.32
CA THR A 274 -7.07 -2.45 -16.88
C THR A 274 -7.86 -1.37 -16.14
N ARG A 275 -9.17 -1.54 -15.96
CA ARG A 275 -10.03 -0.59 -15.24
C ARG A 275 -9.61 -0.52 -13.78
N SER A 276 -9.73 0.67 -13.17
CA SER A 276 -9.33 0.89 -11.78
C SER A 276 -10.11 0.05 -10.78
N ALA A 277 -11.32 -0.42 -11.12
CA ALA A 277 -12.16 -1.26 -10.28
C ALA A 277 -11.90 -2.77 -10.44
N ASN A 278 -11.16 -3.20 -11.48
CA ASN A 278 -10.96 -4.62 -11.74
C ASN A 278 -10.06 -5.27 -10.69
N ARG A 279 -10.52 -6.40 -10.15
CA ARG A 279 -9.83 -7.23 -9.17
C ARG A 279 -9.67 -8.65 -9.70
N ALA A 280 -8.67 -9.34 -9.16
CA ALA A 280 -8.53 -10.77 -9.32
C ALA A 280 -7.82 -11.37 -8.10
N GLY A 281 -8.19 -12.60 -7.76
CA GLY A 281 -7.47 -13.44 -6.80
C GLY A 281 -6.35 -14.25 -7.46
N ASP A 282 -5.33 -14.57 -6.68
CA ASP A 282 -4.29 -15.56 -7.01
C ASP A 282 -3.77 -16.27 -5.77
N ASP A 283 -3.09 -17.40 -5.96
CA ASP A 283 -2.29 -18.02 -4.92
C ASP A 283 -1.17 -17.05 -4.45
N PRO A 284 -1.01 -16.81 -3.13
CA PRO A 284 0.02 -15.91 -2.62
C PRO A 284 1.47 -16.32 -2.95
N ASN A 285 1.71 -17.57 -3.40
CA ASN A 285 3.00 -18.07 -3.86
C ASN A 285 3.27 -17.82 -5.35
N THR A 286 2.26 -17.36 -6.11
CA THR A 286 2.38 -17.08 -7.54
C THR A 286 3.47 -16.03 -7.79
N GLN A 287 4.32 -16.29 -8.80
CA GLN A 287 5.49 -15.49 -9.17
C GLN A 287 5.56 -15.37 -10.69
N GLU A 288 4.67 -14.56 -11.28
CA GLU A 288 4.55 -14.39 -12.72
C GLU A 288 5.29 -13.15 -13.25
N HIS A 289 5.60 -13.16 -14.55
CA HIS A 289 6.28 -12.08 -15.27
C HIS A 289 5.44 -10.80 -15.42
N ARG A 290 4.22 -10.78 -14.87
CA ARG A 290 3.24 -9.70 -15.02
C ARG A 290 2.71 -9.18 -13.70
N ILE A 291 3.26 -9.64 -12.57
CA ILE A 291 2.84 -9.22 -11.23
C ILE A 291 4.05 -8.64 -10.50
N GLY A 292 3.92 -7.41 -10.04
CA GLY A 292 4.93 -6.63 -9.33
C GLY A 292 4.44 -6.10 -7.99
N ILE A 293 5.06 -5.00 -7.55
CA ILE A 293 4.90 -4.46 -6.20
C ILE A 293 4.73 -2.95 -6.28
N ARG A 294 3.77 -2.41 -5.52
CA ARG A 294 3.72 -1.01 -5.15
C ARG A 294 3.50 -0.92 -3.65
N CYS A 295 4.30 -0.12 -2.96
CA CYS A 295 4.13 0.06 -1.53
C CYS A 295 3.31 1.32 -1.24
N GLY A 296 2.62 1.28 -0.11
CA GLY A 296 2.08 2.46 0.54
C GLY A 296 2.65 2.59 1.94
N SER A 297 2.41 3.71 2.57
CA SER A 297 2.60 3.83 4.01
C SER A 297 1.38 4.50 4.59
N SER A 298 0.97 4.08 5.78
CA SER A 298 0.09 4.92 6.57
C SER A 298 0.77 6.28 6.72
N VAL A 299 0.02 7.37 6.66
CA VAL A 299 0.55 8.65 7.15
C VAL A 299 1.03 8.33 8.55
N SER A 300 2.37 8.36 8.76
CA SER A 300 2.95 8.13 10.09
C SER A 300 2.08 8.94 11.00
N ALA A 301 1.37 8.27 11.94
CA ALA A 301 0.39 8.93 12.77
C ALA A 301 1.00 10.28 13.11
N VAL A 302 0.44 11.37 12.59
CA VAL A 302 0.66 12.65 13.24
C VAL A 302 0.34 12.26 14.67
N PRO A 303 1.32 12.20 15.59
CA PRO A 303 1.13 11.52 16.87
C PRO A 303 -0.14 12.11 17.42
N TYR A 304 -1.26 11.37 17.40
CA TYR A 304 -2.60 11.95 17.32
C TYR A 304 -2.60 13.17 18.19
N ALA A 305 -2.61 14.39 17.61
CA ALA A 305 -2.07 15.59 18.27
C ALA A 305 -2.20 15.49 19.78
N THR A 306 -1.14 15.06 20.50
CA THR A 306 -1.31 14.40 21.82
C THR A 306 -2.37 15.11 22.65
N LEU A 307 -3.33 14.39 23.25
CA LEU A 307 -4.33 15.02 24.11
C LEU A 307 -3.61 15.96 25.09
N THR A 308 -3.91 17.25 25.03
CA THR A 308 -3.28 18.27 25.87
C THR A 308 -4.30 18.89 26.79
N ILE A 309 -3.97 19.06 28.06
CA ILE A 309 -4.79 19.83 29.01
C ILE A 309 -5.06 21.24 28.43
N GLY A 310 -6.33 21.64 28.41
CA GLY A 310 -6.79 22.88 27.78
C GLY A 310 -7.10 22.78 26.28
N GLY A 311 -6.84 21.63 25.66
CA GLY A 311 -7.24 21.30 24.29
C GLY A 311 -8.67 20.75 24.21
N GLN A 312 -9.14 20.53 22.99
CA GLN A 312 -10.42 19.88 22.73
C GLN A 312 -10.20 18.49 22.13
N ALA A 313 -11.14 17.58 22.40
CA ALA A 313 -11.16 16.25 21.81
C ALA A 313 -12.57 15.92 21.30
N LEU A 314 -12.64 15.19 20.21
CA LEU A 314 -13.84 14.61 19.64
C LEU A 314 -14.03 13.19 20.20
N VAL A 315 -15.23 12.88 20.66
CA VAL A 315 -15.62 11.53 21.03
C VAL A 315 -15.78 10.67 19.77
N ASN A 316 -15.02 9.58 19.67
CA ASN A 316 -14.99 8.69 18.51
C ASN A 316 -15.37 7.25 18.91
N VAL A 317 -16.64 6.88 18.70
CA VAL A 317 -17.20 5.56 18.99
C VAL A 317 -18.12 5.14 17.83
N ILE A 318 -18.14 3.85 17.47
CA ILE A 318 -18.75 3.38 16.21
C ILE A 318 -20.25 3.06 16.38
N ASP A 319 -20.68 2.49 17.52
CA ASP A 319 -22.05 1.97 17.72
C ASP A 319 -22.67 2.24 19.11
N ASP A 320 -22.06 3.11 19.93
CA ASP A 320 -22.57 3.46 21.27
C ASP A 320 -22.20 4.91 21.64
N THR A 321 -22.05 5.15 22.93
CA THR A 321 -21.76 6.41 23.60
C THR A 321 -20.53 6.22 24.48
N LEU A 322 -19.67 7.24 24.55
CA LEU A 322 -18.56 7.22 25.49
C LEU A 322 -19.06 7.61 26.88
N ALA A 323 -18.92 6.69 27.84
CA ALA A 323 -19.30 6.95 29.22
C ALA A 323 -18.43 8.05 29.85
N LEU A 324 -19.06 9.16 30.27
CA LEU A 324 -18.46 10.15 31.16
C LEU A 324 -18.65 9.67 32.60
N ARG A 325 -17.56 9.39 33.32
CA ARG A 325 -17.61 8.79 34.66
C ARG A 325 -17.19 9.74 35.77
N SER A 326 -17.65 9.51 36.99
CA SER A 326 -17.31 10.35 38.14
C SER A 326 -15.84 10.24 38.57
N SER A 327 -15.12 9.19 38.16
CA SER A 327 -13.69 8.97 38.43
C SER A 327 -13.07 8.08 37.35
N PRO A 328 -11.73 8.06 37.21
CA PRO A 328 -11.05 7.17 36.27
C PRO A 328 -11.28 5.71 36.64
N GLY A 329 -12.00 4.97 35.82
CA GLY A 329 -12.21 3.53 35.99
C GLY A 329 -13.60 3.06 35.54
N VAL A 330 -13.69 1.82 35.08
CA VAL A 330 -14.90 1.23 34.48
C VAL A 330 -16.00 0.96 35.50
N GLY A 331 -15.67 0.88 36.78
CA GLY A 331 -16.62 0.63 37.89
C GLY A 331 -17.30 1.88 38.46
N TYR A 332 -16.89 3.08 38.06
CA TYR A 332 -17.42 4.33 38.63
C TYR A 332 -18.74 4.78 37.99
N TYR A 333 -19.51 5.57 38.74
CA TYR A 333 -20.83 6.08 38.33
C TYR A 333 -20.77 6.82 37.00
N ARG A 334 -21.70 6.49 36.10
CA ARG A 334 -21.86 7.09 34.77
C ARG A 334 -22.67 8.38 34.91
N LEU A 335 -22.04 9.51 34.65
CA LEU A 335 -22.61 10.86 34.73
C LEU A 335 -23.45 11.17 33.49
N GLU A 336 -22.92 10.83 32.32
CA GLU A 336 -23.50 11.13 31.02
C GLU A 336 -22.92 10.19 29.96
N ASP A 337 -23.67 10.02 28.88
CA ASP A 337 -23.33 9.18 27.74
C ASP A 337 -23.10 10.09 26.56
N LEU A 338 -21.83 10.24 26.15
CA LEU A 338 -21.43 11.19 25.12
C LEU A 338 -21.56 10.52 23.74
N PRO A 339 -22.45 11.00 22.85
CA PRO A 339 -22.53 10.48 21.49
C PRO A 339 -21.22 10.69 20.71
N ALA A 340 -21.01 9.86 19.68
CA ALA A 340 -19.98 10.09 18.69
C ALA A 340 -20.08 11.52 18.11
N GLY A 341 -18.94 12.17 17.89
CA GLY A 341 -18.86 13.55 17.44
C GLY A 341 -19.03 14.61 18.53
N THR A 342 -19.24 14.22 19.80
CA THR A 342 -19.27 15.17 20.92
C THR A 342 -17.90 15.80 21.11
N VAL A 343 -17.83 17.14 21.10
CA VAL A 343 -16.60 17.87 21.41
C VAL A 343 -16.52 18.12 22.91
N VAL A 344 -15.46 17.64 23.54
CA VAL A 344 -15.16 17.84 24.95
C VAL A 344 -13.90 18.67 25.14
N THR A 345 -13.79 19.37 26.27
CA THR A 345 -12.56 20.09 26.64
C THR A 345 -11.77 19.27 27.65
N LEU A 346 -10.48 19.05 27.41
CA LEU A 346 -9.58 18.30 28.29
C LEU A 346 -9.18 19.17 29.48
N LEU A 347 -9.41 18.70 30.70
CA LEU A 347 -9.16 19.45 31.94
C LEU A 347 -8.00 18.90 32.78
N ASP A 348 -7.81 17.58 32.81
CA ASP A 348 -6.77 16.88 33.59
C ASP A 348 -6.49 15.49 32.99
N GLY A 349 -5.40 14.85 33.40
CA GLY A 349 -4.93 13.55 32.90
C GLY A 349 -3.58 13.62 32.16
N PRO A 350 -3.09 12.49 31.61
CA PRO A 350 -3.71 11.16 31.68
C PRO A 350 -3.59 10.51 33.07
N ARG A 351 -4.57 9.68 33.44
CA ARG A 351 -4.50 8.76 34.59
C ARG A 351 -4.72 7.33 34.14
N TYR A 352 -3.94 6.40 34.68
CA TYR A 352 -4.06 4.99 34.33
C TYR A 352 -4.91 4.25 35.38
N ALA A 353 -5.96 3.55 34.95
CA ALA A 353 -6.85 2.76 35.79
C ALA A 353 -7.55 1.66 34.98
N ASP A 354 -7.74 0.48 35.57
CA ASP A 354 -8.44 -0.67 34.97
C ASP A 354 -7.90 -1.13 33.61
N GLY A 355 -6.61 -0.91 33.33
CA GLY A 355 -5.99 -1.27 32.05
C GLY A 355 -6.03 -0.16 30.99
N TYR A 356 -6.68 0.96 31.28
CA TYR A 356 -6.95 2.04 30.32
C TYR A 356 -6.33 3.37 30.75
N THR A 357 -6.11 4.25 29.77
CA THR A 357 -5.75 5.64 29.98
C THR A 357 -7.01 6.50 30.03
N TRP A 358 -7.14 7.35 31.05
CA TRP A 358 -8.31 8.18 31.31
C TRP A 358 -7.97 9.67 31.33
N TRP A 359 -8.89 10.48 30.80
CA TRP A 359 -8.81 11.93 30.77
C TRP A 359 -10.02 12.56 31.44
N GLN A 360 -9.78 13.61 32.23
CA GLN A 360 -10.86 14.42 32.76
C GLN A 360 -11.30 15.41 31.68
N VAL A 361 -12.58 15.44 31.39
CA VAL A 361 -13.16 16.26 30.32
C VAL A 361 -14.36 17.04 30.81
N ARG A 362 -14.61 18.17 30.15
CA ARG A 362 -15.86 18.93 30.24
C ARG A 362 -16.71 18.68 29.00
N ALA A 363 -17.91 18.14 29.20
CA ALA A 363 -18.89 17.92 28.14
C ALA A 363 -19.66 19.21 27.79
N PRO A 364 -20.30 19.30 26.61
CA PRO A 364 -21.13 20.44 26.22
C PRO A 364 -22.30 20.71 27.19
N SER A 365 -22.80 19.68 27.86
CA SER A 365 -23.81 19.76 28.92
C SER A 365 -23.35 20.56 30.15
N GLY A 366 -22.04 20.78 30.30
CA GLY A 366 -21.40 21.37 31.48
C GLY A 366 -20.92 20.35 32.50
N ASN A 367 -21.26 19.06 32.34
CA ASN A 367 -20.76 18.00 33.21
C ASN A 367 -19.24 17.82 33.10
N ILE A 368 -18.60 17.57 34.23
CA ILE A 368 -17.16 17.28 34.31
C ILE A 368 -16.98 15.87 34.85
N GLY A 369 -16.26 15.04 34.10
CA GLY A 369 -16.01 13.64 34.45
C GLY A 369 -14.84 13.07 33.69
N TRP A 370 -14.69 11.74 33.72
CA TRP A 370 -13.56 11.02 33.15
C TRP A 370 -14.01 10.12 32.00
N CYS A 371 -13.29 10.19 30.89
CA CYS A 371 -13.49 9.34 29.71
C CYS A 371 -12.20 8.57 29.41
N VAL A 372 -12.37 7.37 28.84
CA VAL A 372 -11.24 6.57 28.37
C VAL A 372 -10.68 7.15 27.07
N GLU A 373 -9.35 7.13 26.90
CA GLU A 373 -8.64 7.60 25.71
C GLU A 373 -8.76 6.62 24.53
N SER A 374 -8.62 5.33 24.83
CA SER A 374 -8.74 4.24 23.87
C SER A 374 -9.22 2.96 24.54
N ALA A 375 -10.05 2.19 23.83
CA ALA A 375 -10.54 0.89 24.25
C ALA A 375 -10.65 -0.04 23.03
N ASP A 376 -10.32 -1.32 23.21
CA ASP A 376 -10.45 -2.36 22.18
C ASP A 376 -9.77 -2.01 20.83
N GLY A 377 -8.64 -1.31 20.88
CA GLY A 377 -7.88 -0.89 19.69
C GLY A 377 -8.43 0.36 18.99
N VAL A 378 -9.49 0.97 19.51
CA VAL A 378 -10.09 2.21 18.99
C VAL A 378 -9.74 3.38 19.91
N GLN A 379 -9.25 4.48 19.33
CA GLN A 379 -9.09 5.74 20.06
C GLN A 379 -10.45 6.42 20.23
N THR A 380 -10.93 6.48 21.47
CA THR A 380 -12.24 7.01 21.85
C THR A 380 -12.24 8.52 22.05
N LEU A 381 -11.08 9.13 22.33
CA LEU A 381 -10.88 10.58 22.36
C LEU A 381 -9.86 11.00 21.30
N MET A 382 -10.36 11.59 20.22
CA MET A 382 -9.53 12.13 19.13
C MET A 382 -9.23 13.61 19.37
N PRO A 383 -7.97 14.03 19.49
CA PRO A 383 -7.63 15.43 19.68
C PRO A 383 -8.01 16.28 18.46
N ILE A 384 -8.59 17.46 18.72
CA ILE A 384 -8.90 18.45 17.68
C ILE A 384 -7.72 19.44 17.64
N ALA A 385 -6.96 19.40 16.54
CA ALA A 385 -5.88 20.37 16.31
C ALA A 385 -6.48 21.79 16.21
N ARG A 386 -5.82 22.77 16.86
CA ARG A 386 -6.18 24.18 16.75
C ARG A 386 -5.69 24.78 15.45
#